data_AF-A0A8D8GJ54-F1
#
_entry.id   AF-A0A8D8GJ54-F1
#
_cell.length_a   1.000
_cell.length_b   1.000
_cell.length_c   1.000
_cell.angle_alpha   90.00
_cell.angle_beta   90.00
_cell.angle_gamma   90.00
#
_symmetry.space_group_name_H-M   'P 1'
#
loop_
_entity.id
_entity.type
_entity.pdbx_description
1 polymer ?
#
loop_
_entity_poly.entity_id
_entity_poly.type
_entity_poly.pdbx_seq_one_letter_code
_entity_poly.pdbx_strand_id
1 'polypeptide(L)'
;MSAADDSPLDPDGGDHQPWRGVPMDIVYRGLDRFELRHFPEVRPSDDHTVLYNLPWDPDDTQPPAPRRSYSKWDANHVRLPCSHRSQYPVEQEDGSSTLESRWELVQNALLQPIRDSRELERAILSYNTKYATSWKFKSLHKLFEEELDEPESAGFFKYTLPKLIRLALALPELVPGAIPL
;
A
#
# COMPACT_ATOMS: atom_id res chain seq x y z
N MET A 1 26.72 -47.65 48.76
CA MET A 1 27.46 -46.98 47.66
C MET A 1 26.40 -46.63 46.63
N SER A 2 25.71 -45.49 46.77
CA SER A 2 26.11 -44.15 46.33
C SER A 2 26.52 -44.11 44.85
N ALA A 3 25.58 -43.68 44.02
CA ALA A 3 25.86 -42.84 42.86
C ALA A 3 24.88 -41.67 42.98
N ALA A 4 25.43 -40.49 43.26
CA ALA A 4 24.69 -39.24 43.35
C ALA A 4 24.25 -38.81 41.96
N ASP A 5 22.97 -38.48 41.82
CA ASP A 5 22.43 -37.80 40.66
C ASP A 5 22.67 -36.29 40.87
N ASP A 6 23.69 -35.78 40.18
CA ASP A 6 24.14 -34.40 40.20
C ASP A 6 23.37 -33.63 39.13
N SER A 7 22.12 -33.29 39.43
CA SER A 7 21.38 -32.28 38.68
C SER A 7 21.48 -30.95 39.45
N PRO A 8 21.91 -29.84 38.81
CA PRO A 8 22.02 -28.56 39.49
C PRO A 8 20.64 -28.13 39.97
N LEU A 9 20.49 -27.94 41.27
CA LEU A 9 19.39 -27.21 41.86
C LEU A 9 19.48 -25.77 41.37
N ASP A 10 18.68 -25.41 40.37
CA ASP A 10 18.38 -24.00 40.08
C ASP A 10 17.75 -23.39 41.34
N PRO A 11 18.40 -22.41 42.00
CA PRO A 11 17.94 -21.87 43.28
C PRO A 11 16.88 -20.77 43.10
N ASP A 12 16.26 -20.66 41.94
CA ASP A 12 15.22 -19.67 41.67
C ASP A 12 13.91 -20.37 41.28
N GLY A 13 13.23 -20.92 42.29
CA GLY A 13 11.85 -21.41 42.21
C GLY A 13 10.84 -20.26 42.04
N GLY A 14 11.14 -19.29 41.21
CA GLY A 14 10.21 -18.26 40.78
C GLY A 14 9.47 -18.76 39.55
N ASP A 15 8.15 -18.91 39.67
CA ASP A 15 7.27 -19.05 38.50
C ASP A 15 7.64 -17.96 37.48
N HIS A 16 8.32 -18.34 36.41
CA HIS A 16 8.64 -17.46 35.30
C HIS A 16 7.36 -17.18 34.51
N GLN A 17 6.46 -16.40 35.12
CA GLN A 17 5.24 -15.96 34.47
C GLN A 17 5.65 -14.91 33.42
N PRO A 18 5.40 -15.14 32.11
CA PRO A 18 5.91 -14.28 31.03
C PRO A 18 5.29 -12.87 31.03
N TRP A 19 4.32 -12.62 31.90
CA TRP A 19 3.66 -11.34 32.08
C TRP A 19 3.26 -11.17 33.55
N ARG A 20 3.14 -9.92 34.00
CA ARG A 20 2.68 -9.54 35.34
C ARG A 20 1.48 -8.60 35.23
N GLY A 21 0.66 -8.53 36.26
CA GLY A 21 -0.49 -7.61 36.33
C GLY A 21 -1.83 -8.33 36.23
N VAL A 22 -2.86 -7.64 35.73
CA VAL A 22 -4.20 -8.19 35.53
C VAL A 22 -4.23 -8.90 34.16
N PRO A 23 -4.72 -10.16 34.06
CA PRO A 23 -4.80 -10.85 32.78
C PRO A 23 -5.75 -10.12 31.80
N MET A 24 -5.43 -10.24 30.51
CA MET A 24 -6.10 -9.47 29.45
C MET A 24 -7.58 -9.82 29.29
N ASP A 25 -7.98 -11.04 29.64
CA ASP A 25 -9.38 -11.46 29.68
C ASP A 25 -10.19 -10.59 30.66
N ILE A 26 -9.63 -10.22 31.80
CA ILE A 26 -10.27 -9.32 32.76
C ILE A 26 -10.33 -7.90 32.20
N VAL A 27 -9.26 -7.43 31.55
CA VAL A 27 -9.23 -6.10 30.89
C VAL A 27 -10.32 -6.01 29.81
N TYR A 28 -10.50 -7.08 29.03
CA TYR A 28 -11.53 -7.17 27.99
C TYR A 28 -12.88 -7.71 28.48
N ARG A 29 -13.05 -7.91 29.80
CA ARG A 29 -14.29 -8.38 30.44
C ARG A 29 -14.80 -9.71 29.87
N GLY A 30 -13.90 -10.60 29.48
CA GLY A 30 -14.21 -11.89 28.88
C GLY A 30 -14.77 -11.80 27.46
N LEU A 31 -14.75 -10.63 26.84
CA LEU A 31 -15.15 -10.42 25.45
C LEU A 31 -13.93 -10.44 24.53
N ASP A 32 -14.15 -10.72 23.25
CA ASP A 32 -13.10 -10.46 22.27
C ASP A 32 -12.79 -8.95 22.22
N ARG A 33 -11.53 -8.62 21.95
CA ARG A 33 -11.04 -7.23 21.84
C ARG A 33 -11.84 -6.36 20.88
N PHE A 34 -12.53 -6.95 19.90
CA PHE A 34 -13.35 -6.27 18.90
C PHE A 34 -14.85 -6.27 19.23
N GLU A 35 -15.30 -7.06 20.21
CA GLU A 35 -16.71 -7.12 20.65
C GLU A 35 -17.05 -6.03 21.67
N LEU A 36 -16.03 -5.46 22.31
CA LEU A 36 -16.22 -4.32 23.19
C LEU A 36 -16.71 -3.11 22.38
N ARG A 37 -17.98 -2.75 22.58
CA ARG A 37 -18.59 -1.53 21.99
C ARG A 37 -17.99 -0.28 22.64
N HIS A 38 -16.78 0.07 22.25
CA HIS A 38 -16.07 1.25 22.71
C HIS A 38 -16.29 2.48 21.83
N PHE A 39 -16.83 2.31 20.62
CA PHE A 39 -16.90 3.37 19.62
C PHE A 39 -18.32 3.55 19.05
N PRO A 40 -18.71 4.80 18.72
CA PRO A 40 -19.93 5.08 17.99
C PRO A 40 -19.85 4.53 16.56
N GLU A 41 -21.00 4.42 15.90
CA GLU A 41 -21.08 4.03 14.48
C GLU A 41 -20.25 4.98 13.60
N VAL A 42 -19.54 4.40 12.64
CA VAL A 42 -18.72 5.16 11.68
C VAL A 42 -19.66 5.96 10.78
N ARG A 43 -19.50 7.27 10.78
CA ARG A 43 -20.27 8.19 9.93
C ARG A 43 -19.39 9.36 9.49
N PRO A 44 -19.64 9.92 8.30
CA PRO A 44 -18.95 11.12 7.87
C PRO A 44 -19.34 12.32 8.75
N SER A 45 -18.37 13.15 9.09
CA SER A 45 -18.54 14.45 9.78
C SER A 45 -17.48 15.44 9.28
N ASP A 46 -17.55 16.69 9.75
CA ASP A 46 -16.61 17.75 9.35
C ASP A 46 -15.14 17.41 9.69
N ASP A 47 -14.93 16.57 10.71
CA ASP A 47 -13.64 16.08 11.20
C ASP A 47 -13.39 14.60 10.88
N HIS A 48 -14.30 13.93 10.15
CA HIS A 48 -14.19 12.51 9.82
C HIS A 48 -14.58 12.24 8.37
N THR A 49 -13.57 12.00 7.52
CA THR A 49 -13.80 11.63 6.12
C THR A 49 -13.94 10.11 5.97
N VAL A 50 -15.13 9.67 5.54
CA VAL A 50 -15.41 8.29 5.16
C VAL A 50 -15.44 8.17 3.64
N LEU A 51 -14.57 7.31 3.08
CA LEU A 51 -14.36 7.13 1.64
C LEU A 51 -15.21 6.02 1.01
N TYR A 52 -16.01 5.31 1.81
CA TYR A 52 -16.89 4.23 1.38
C TYR A 52 -18.31 4.47 1.86
N ASN A 53 -19.27 3.85 1.19
CA ASN A 53 -20.66 3.93 1.59
C ASN A 53 -20.89 3.03 2.81
N LEU A 54 -21.62 3.57 3.78
CA LEU A 54 -22.02 2.90 5.01
C LEU A 54 -23.55 2.97 5.16
N PRO A 55 -24.17 2.03 5.90
CA PRO A 55 -23.55 0.90 6.60
C PRO A 55 -23.05 -0.17 5.63
N TRP A 56 -22.03 -0.92 6.03
CA TRP A 56 -21.55 -2.11 5.32
C TRP A 56 -22.03 -3.36 6.06
N ASP A 57 -22.51 -4.34 5.30
CA ASP A 57 -22.92 -5.63 5.83
C ASP A 57 -21.71 -6.60 5.85
N PRO A 58 -21.29 -7.09 7.03
CA PRO A 58 -20.15 -7.99 7.13
C PRO A 58 -20.36 -9.35 6.44
N ASP A 59 -21.63 -9.74 6.21
CA ASP A 59 -21.97 -10.97 5.50
C ASP A 59 -21.99 -10.77 3.98
N ASP A 60 -21.78 -9.53 3.49
CA ASP A 60 -21.73 -9.25 2.06
C ASP A 60 -20.48 -9.83 1.41
N THR A 61 -20.69 -10.48 0.26
CA THR A 61 -19.63 -11.06 -0.56
C THR A 61 -18.82 -10.00 -1.31
N GLN A 62 -19.34 -8.76 -1.42
CA GLN A 62 -18.68 -7.66 -2.09
C GLN A 62 -18.15 -6.61 -1.11
N PRO A 63 -16.99 -5.99 -1.42
CA PRO A 63 -16.50 -4.88 -0.62
C PRO A 63 -17.47 -3.68 -0.70
N PRO A 64 -17.51 -2.81 0.32
CA PRO A 64 -18.40 -1.66 0.31
C PRO A 64 -18.10 -0.75 -0.88
N ALA A 65 -19.16 -0.24 -1.51
CA ALA A 65 -19.02 0.64 -2.66
C ALA A 65 -18.29 1.94 -2.28
N PRO A 66 -17.30 2.39 -3.07
CA PRO A 66 -16.63 3.66 -2.82
C PRO A 66 -17.61 4.83 -2.85
N ARG A 67 -17.42 5.77 -1.92
CA ARG A 67 -18.20 7.00 -1.85
C ARG A 67 -17.64 7.98 -2.87
N ARG A 68 -18.43 8.28 -3.90
CA ARG A 68 -18.04 9.25 -4.93
C ARG A 68 -18.12 10.67 -4.38
N SER A 69 -17.09 11.47 -4.67
CA SER A 69 -17.12 12.91 -4.47
C SER A 69 -16.54 13.62 -5.69
N TYR A 70 -16.65 14.93 -5.73
CA TYR A 70 -15.96 15.72 -6.74
C TYR A 70 -14.45 15.62 -6.55
N SER A 71 -13.70 15.50 -7.65
CA SER A 71 -12.25 15.61 -7.66
C SER A 71 -11.84 16.99 -7.16
N LYS A 72 -10.90 17.05 -6.21
CA LYS A 72 -10.31 18.30 -5.73
C LYS A 72 -8.83 18.39 -6.13
N TRP A 73 -8.40 19.62 -6.43
CA TRP A 73 -7.02 19.94 -6.77
C TRP A 73 -6.70 21.31 -6.18
N ASP A 74 -6.55 21.32 -4.87
CA ASP A 74 -6.27 22.50 -4.06
C ASP A 74 -5.09 22.21 -3.11
N ALA A 75 -4.91 23.04 -2.09
CA ALA A 75 -3.84 22.90 -1.11
C ALA A 75 -4.22 22.02 0.09
N ASN A 76 -5.50 21.62 0.22
CA ASN A 76 -6.04 20.93 1.39
C ASN A 76 -6.40 19.46 1.10
N HIS A 77 -6.19 19.00 -0.13
CA HIS A 77 -6.47 17.62 -0.54
C HIS A 77 -5.29 17.04 -1.32
N VAL A 78 -5.16 15.72 -1.26
CA VAL A 78 -4.21 14.96 -2.07
C VAL A 78 -4.48 15.21 -3.55
N ARG A 79 -3.43 15.60 -4.29
CA ARG A 79 -3.47 15.75 -5.74
C ARG A 79 -3.34 14.37 -6.39
N LEU A 80 -4.49 13.75 -6.64
CA LEU A 80 -4.54 12.40 -7.21
C LEU A 80 -3.91 12.36 -8.61
N PRO A 81 -3.13 11.30 -8.93
CA PRO A 81 -2.46 11.18 -10.23
C PRO A 81 -3.44 11.04 -11.40
N CYS A 82 -4.64 10.50 -11.14
CA CYS A 82 -5.73 10.33 -12.11
C CYS A 82 -6.58 11.58 -12.36
N SER A 83 -6.27 12.72 -11.73
CA SER A 83 -6.97 13.98 -11.99
C SER A 83 -6.63 14.55 -13.37
N HIS A 84 -7.61 15.09 -14.09
CA HIS A 84 -7.41 15.82 -15.35
C HIS A 84 -6.47 17.04 -15.21
N ARG A 85 -6.29 17.55 -13.98
CA ARG A 85 -5.34 18.64 -13.68
C ARG A 85 -3.91 18.16 -13.46
N SER A 86 -3.70 16.84 -13.38
CA SER A 86 -2.38 16.22 -13.37
C SER A 86 -1.85 16.20 -14.80
N GLN A 87 -1.27 17.32 -15.21
CA GLN A 87 -0.67 17.51 -16.53
C GLN A 87 0.85 17.39 -16.48
N TYR A 88 1.46 16.97 -17.57
CA TYR A 88 2.91 16.83 -17.69
C TYR A 88 3.40 17.41 -19.03
N PRO A 89 4.51 18.19 -19.04
CA PRO A 89 5.09 18.69 -20.27
C PRO A 89 5.78 17.55 -21.03
N VAL A 90 5.42 17.38 -22.29
CA VAL A 90 6.03 16.45 -23.24
C VAL A 90 6.72 17.27 -24.32
N GLU A 91 8.01 17.01 -24.56
CA GLU A 91 8.77 17.64 -25.64
C GLU A 91 8.47 16.92 -26.96
N GLN A 92 8.13 17.69 -27.99
CA GLN A 92 7.88 17.20 -29.33
C GLN A 92 9.16 17.24 -30.19
N GLU A 93 9.14 16.53 -31.33
CA GLU A 93 10.27 16.44 -32.25
C GLU A 93 10.68 17.81 -32.84
N ASP A 94 9.75 18.76 -32.91
CA ASP A 94 9.99 20.13 -33.36
C ASP A 94 10.56 21.05 -32.26
N GLY A 95 10.81 20.52 -31.06
CA GLY A 95 11.32 21.25 -29.90
C GLY A 95 10.25 22.05 -29.14
N SER A 96 8.97 21.96 -29.54
CA SER A 96 7.86 22.51 -28.77
C SER A 96 7.52 21.62 -27.57
N SER A 97 6.81 22.17 -26.58
CA SER A 97 6.33 21.40 -25.44
C SER A 97 4.81 21.49 -25.32
N THR A 98 4.15 20.34 -25.26
CA THR A 98 2.70 20.23 -25.05
C THR A 98 2.39 19.66 -23.68
N LEU A 99 1.31 20.16 -23.06
CA LEU A 99 0.82 19.61 -21.80
C LEU A 99 -0.12 18.44 -22.09
N GLU A 100 0.27 17.26 -21.65
CA GLU A 100 -0.53 16.04 -21.78
C GLU A 100 -1.05 15.57 -20.43
N SER A 101 -2.08 14.72 -20.45
CA SER A 101 -2.60 14.05 -19.26
C SER A 101 -1.52 13.13 -18.70
N ARG A 102 -1.02 13.45 -17.51
CA ARG A 102 0.00 12.62 -16.86
C ARG A 102 -0.53 11.23 -16.54
N TRP A 103 -1.82 11.10 -16.28
CA TRP A 103 -2.44 9.80 -16.03
C TRP A 103 -2.42 8.91 -17.27
N GLU A 104 -2.67 9.47 -18.46
CA GLU A 104 -2.60 8.73 -19.72
C GLU A 104 -1.16 8.28 -19.99
N LEU A 105 -0.15 9.12 -19.71
CA LEU A 105 1.25 8.72 -19.79
C LEU A 105 1.58 7.55 -18.85
N VAL A 106 1.09 7.61 -17.60
CA VAL A 106 1.25 6.51 -16.61
C VAL A 106 0.59 5.23 -17.12
N GLN A 107 -0.65 5.30 -17.61
CA GLN A 107 -1.38 4.16 -18.15
C GLN A 107 -0.62 3.55 -19.33
N ASN A 108 -0.22 4.37 -20.30
CA ASN A 108 0.48 3.90 -21.49
C ASN A 108 1.81 3.21 -21.15
N ALA A 109 2.57 3.76 -20.20
CA ALA A 109 3.83 3.19 -19.75
C ALA A 109 3.67 1.85 -19.01
N LEU A 110 2.72 1.78 -18.06
CA LEU A 110 2.53 0.60 -17.23
C LEU A 110 1.77 -0.53 -17.94
N LEU A 111 0.99 -0.24 -18.98
CA LEU A 111 0.30 -1.26 -19.77
C LEU A 111 1.21 -1.96 -20.79
N GLN A 112 2.43 -1.47 -21.02
CA GLN A 112 3.41 -2.20 -21.82
C GLN A 112 3.95 -3.43 -21.06
N PRO A 113 4.40 -4.49 -21.77
CA PRO A 113 5.11 -5.58 -21.14
C PRO A 113 6.36 -5.08 -20.40
N ILE A 114 6.48 -5.46 -19.12
CA ILE A 114 7.65 -5.19 -18.28
C ILE A 114 8.17 -6.54 -17.78
N ARG A 115 9.36 -6.92 -18.23
CA ARG A 115 9.94 -8.26 -18.05
C ARG A 115 11.04 -8.31 -17.00
N ASP A 116 11.63 -7.17 -16.69
CA ASP A 116 12.74 -7.05 -15.75
C ASP A 116 12.76 -5.68 -15.07
N SER A 117 13.70 -5.53 -14.13
CA SER A 117 13.85 -4.32 -13.32
C SER A 117 14.27 -3.09 -14.15
N ARG A 118 14.94 -3.29 -15.29
CA ARG A 118 15.41 -2.23 -16.20
C ARG A 118 14.28 -1.72 -17.07
N GLU A 119 13.41 -2.62 -17.54
CA GLU A 119 12.14 -2.29 -18.18
C GLU A 119 11.22 -1.52 -17.23
N LEU A 120 11.16 -1.94 -15.96
CA LEU A 120 10.37 -1.23 -14.94
C LEU A 120 10.90 0.18 -14.69
N GLU A 121 12.21 0.35 -14.56
CA GLU A 121 12.86 1.67 -14.46
C GLU A 121 12.49 2.55 -15.66
N ARG A 122 12.64 2.05 -16.88
CA ARG A 122 12.30 2.79 -18.10
C ARG A 122 10.83 3.20 -18.13
N ALA A 123 9.92 2.30 -17.76
CA ALA A 123 8.50 2.61 -17.66
C ALA A 123 8.25 3.74 -16.65
N ILE A 124 8.81 3.66 -15.45
CA ILE A 124 8.64 4.68 -14.40
C ILE A 124 9.20 6.04 -14.85
N LEU A 125 10.38 6.06 -15.48
CA LEU A 125 11.03 7.29 -15.90
C LEU A 125 10.34 7.96 -17.09
N SER A 126 9.63 7.20 -17.94
CA SER A 126 8.93 7.74 -19.11
C SER A 126 7.88 8.83 -18.75
N TYR A 127 7.25 8.73 -17.59
CA TYR A 127 6.31 9.74 -17.05
C TYR A 127 6.89 10.55 -15.87
N ASN A 128 8.21 10.49 -15.69
CA ASN A 128 8.99 11.20 -14.67
C ASN A 128 10.30 11.77 -15.25
N THR A 129 10.27 12.28 -16.49
CA THR A 129 11.46 12.73 -17.23
C THR A 129 12.33 13.73 -16.46
N LYS A 130 11.74 14.61 -15.65
CA LYS A 130 12.46 15.56 -14.77
C LYS A 130 13.41 14.86 -13.79
N TYR A 131 13.12 13.62 -13.44
CA TYR A 131 13.85 12.83 -12.46
C TYR A 131 14.80 11.81 -13.09
N ALA A 132 14.85 11.69 -14.41
CA ALA A 132 15.66 10.70 -15.13
C ALA A 132 17.15 10.74 -14.74
N THR A 133 17.67 11.92 -14.40
CA THR A 133 19.08 12.08 -13.98
C THR A 133 19.29 11.94 -12.47
N SER A 134 18.26 12.18 -11.66
CA SER A 134 18.37 12.27 -10.20
C SER A 134 17.95 10.99 -9.48
N TRP A 135 16.94 10.28 -9.95
CA TRP A 135 16.51 9.01 -9.37
C TRP A 135 17.54 7.92 -9.68
N LYS A 136 17.77 7.05 -8.70
CA LYS A 136 18.70 5.92 -8.80
C LYS A 136 17.96 4.64 -8.46
N PHE A 137 17.92 3.71 -9.41
CA PHE A 137 17.24 2.42 -9.27
C PHE A 137 18.18 1.29 -8.83
N LYS A 138 19.39 1.61 -8.35
CA LYS A 138 20.42 0.61 -7.98
C LYS A 138 19.87 -0.49 -7.06
N SER A 139 19.12 -0.12 -6.02
CA SER A 139 18.55 -1.10 -5.08
C SER A 139 17.46 -1.97 -5.72
N LEU A 140 16.67 -1.43 -6.65
CA LEU A 140 15.69 -2.20 -7.41
C LEU A 140 16.39 -3.27 -8.26
N HIS A 141 17.42 -2.87 -9.01
CA HIS A 141 18.18 -3.80 -9.83
C HIS A 141 18.89 -4.84 -8.97
N LYS A 142 19.55 -4.43 -7.89
CA LYS A 142 20.21 -5.34 -6.97
C LYS A 142 19.24 -6.41 -6.45
N LEU A 143 18.03 -6.02 -6.05
CA LEU A 143 17.02 -6.96 -5.59
C LEU A 143 16.72 -8.03 -6.65
N PHE A 144 16.42 -7.63 -7.88
CA PHE A 144 15.96 -8.54 -8.94
C PHE A 144 17.08 -9.28 -9.69
N GLU A 145 18.31 -8.75 -9.67
CA GLU A 145 19.47 -9.27 -10.40
C GLU A 145 20.45 -10.03 -9.49
N GLU A 146 20.51 -9.73 -8.19
CA GLU A 146 21.51 -10.32 -7.26
C GLU A 146 20.89 -11.04 -6.05
N GLU A 147 19.76 -10.58 -5.51
CA GLU A 147 19.22 -11.09 -4.23
C GLU A 147 18.12 -12.13 -4.41
N LEU A 148 17.25 -11.98 -5.42
CA LEU A 148 16.21 -12.95 -5.75
C LEU A 148 16.74 -14.01 -6.70
N ASP A 149 16.24 -15.25 -6.56
CA ASP A 149 16.54 -16.28 -7.53
C ASP A 149 15.76 -16.06 -8.85
N GLU A 150 16.20 -16.72 -9.93
CA GLU A 150 15.58 -16.58 -11.25
C GLU A 150 14.07 -16.87 -11.26
N PRO A 151 13.54 -17.94 -10.61
CA PRO A 151 12.11 -18.18 -10.59
C PRO A 151 11.32 -17.14 -9.77
N GLU A 152 11.85 -16.61 -8.67
CA GLU A 152 11.21 -15.54 -7.89
C GLU A 152 11.14 -14.25 -8.71
N SER A 153 12.25 -13.85 -9.33
CA SER A 153 12.34 -12.65 -10.17
C SER A 153 11.39 -12.74 -11.37
N ALA A 154 11.44 -13.85 -12.11
CA ALA A 154 10.51 -14.11 -13.21
C ALA A 154 9.05 -14.19 -12.74
N GLY A 155 8.80 -14.79 -11.57
CA GLY A 155 7.49 -14.86 -10.95
C GLY A 155 6.91 -13.48 -10.63
N PHE A 156 7.74 -12.56 -10.13
CA PHE A 156 7.32 -11.19 -9.86
C PHE A 156 6.85 -10.48 -11.14
N PHE A 157 7.67 -10.43 -12.19
CA PHE A 157 7.34 -9.71 -13.42
C PHE A 157 6.18 -10.37 -14.19
N LYS A 158 6.06 -11.71 -14.11
CA LYS A 158 4.99 -12.45 -14.78
C LYS A 158 3.65 -12.39 -14.06
N TYR A 159 3.63 -12.36 -12.73
CA TYR A 159 2.39 -12.54 -11.95
C TYR A 159 2.10 -11.41 -10.96
N THR A 160 3.09 -10.93 -10.23
CA THR A 160 2.89 -9.94 -9.15
C THR A 160 2.76 -8.53 -9.71
N LEU A 161 3.72 -8.09 -10.53
CA LEU A 161 3.73 -6.75 -11.11
C LEU A 161 2.46 -6.45 -11.94
N PRO A 162 1.94 -7.35 -12.79
CA PRO A 162 0.70 -7.09 -13.52
C PRO A 162 -0.51 -6.89 -12.60
N LYS A 163 -0.57 -7.58 -11.45
CA LYS A 163 -1.63 -7.38 -10.45
C LYS A 163 -1.49 -6.04 -9.74
N LEU A 164 -0.27 -5.64 -9.41
CA LEU A 164 0.02 -4.32 -8.83
C LEU A 164 -0.38 -3.20 -9.80
N ILE A 165 -0.03 -3.33 -11.08
CA ILE A 165 -0.41 -2.37 -12.13
C ILE A 165 -1.93 -2.30 -12.25
N ARG A 166 -2.62 -3.45 -12.29
CA ARG A 166 -4.10 -3.47 -12.35
C ARG A 166 -4.74 -2.73 -11.18
N LEU A 167 -4.23 -2.92 -9.95
CA LEU A 167 -4.73 -2.21 -8.77
C LEU A 167 -4.41 -0.71 -8.83
N ALA A 168 -3.19 -0.35 -9.23
CA ALA A 168 -2.78 1.04 -9.36
C ALA A 168 -3.62 1.79 -10.41
N LEU A 169 -3.90 1.16 -11.55
CA LEU A 169 -4.71 1.76 -12.61
C LEU A 169 -6.22 1.79 -12.30
N ALA A 170 -6.69 0.99 -11.34
CA ALA A 170 -8.06 1.03 -10.82
C ALA A 170 -8.28 2.13 -9.76
N LEU A 171 -7.28 2.99 -9.50
CA LEU A 171 -7.37 4.09 -8.55
C LEU A 171 -8.60 4.99 -8.73
N PRO A 172 -8.98 5.48 -9.93
CA PRO A 172 -10.14 6.35 -10.08
C PRO A 172 -11.48 5.66 -9.75
N GLU A 173 -11.56 4.33 -9.86
CA GLU A 173 -12.72 3.54 -9.48
C GLU A 173 -12.75 3.22 -7.99
N LEU A 174 -11.60 2.87 -7.41
CA LEU A 174 -11.46 2.47 -6.02
C LEU A 174 -11.48 3.66 -5.06
N VAL A 175 -10.91 4.80 -5.45
CA VAL A 175 -10.82 6.02 -4.64
C VAL A 175 -11.32 7.23 -5.45
N PRO A 176 -12.64 7.29 -5.74
CA PRO A 176 -13.24 8.39 -6.49
C PRO A 176 -13.41 9.66 -5.63
N GLY A 177 -13.13 9.60 -4.33
CA GLY A 177 -13.27 10.68 -3.38
C GLY A 177 -12.00 11.52 -3.23
N ALA A 178 -12.14 12.81 -2.92
CA ALA A 178 -11.02 13.65 -2.52
C ALA A 178 -10.53 13.26 -1.10
N ILE A 179 -9.22 13.07 -0.94
CA ILE A 179 -8.60 12.73 0.34
C ILE A 179 -8.07 14.01 0.99
N PRO A 180 -8.55 14.42 2.18
CA PRO A 180 -8.02 15.60 2.89
C PRO A 180 -6.58 15.37 3.39
N LEU A 181 -5.82 16.46 3.54
CA LEU A 181 -4.46 16.46 4.12
C LEU A 181 -4.45 16.59 5.64
#